data_AF-A0A9X4LYZ4-F1
#
_entry.id   AF-A0A9X4LYZ4-F1
#
_cell.length_a   1.000
_cell.length_b   1.000
_cell.length_c   1.000
_cell.angle_alpha   90.00
_cell.angle_beta   90.00
_cell.angle_gamma   90.00
#
_symmetry.space_group_name_H-M   'P 1'
#
loop_
_entity.id
_entity.type
_entity.pdbx_description
1 polymer ?
#
loop_
_entity_poly.entity_id
_entity_poly.type
_entity_poly.pdbx_seq_one_letter_code
_entity_poly.pdbx_strand_id
1 'polypeptide(L)'
;MNRRIVTIVAALVPIVVLCVIGSTVRVPFVALGPGPTFNTLGNVDIDGKSTPVVDIQGTQLDPTAGHLNMTTVSVRDDLTVFEALGLWASGSQGLVPRDEVYAPGKSREQIDKQNTAEFQGSEADAESAALRYLKYPFVVTVGGVSQSGPAQGKLETGDELVQVDGAPVATSDQVQAVMKDTKPGQQIPVVYRRKGVEGATSITLAPGPDPKDSKGVMGIVLADRPQVPFTVDFNLANIGGPSAGLMFSLAVVDKLSPGELNAGKFVAGTGTIDPDGQVGPIGGIEYKMRAARDAGATVFLVPADNCSVAKQTAPQGLSLIKVDSLSSAIAGLGDYTTGKPVPQC
;
A
#
# COMPACT_ATOMS: atom_id res chain seq x y z
N MET A 1 -51.22 14.25 42.21
CA MET A 1 -50.72 13.56 41.00
C MET A 1 -51.21 12.11 41.04
N ASN A 2 -51.86 11.62 39.98
CA ASN A 2 -52.46 10.27 39.97
C ASN A 2 -51.34 9.21 40.07
N ARG A 3 -51.43 8.24 41.00
CA ARG A 3 -50.40 7.22 41.23
C ARG A 3 -49.96 6.51 39.94
N ARG A 4 -50.91 6.29 39.01
CA ARG A 4 -50.65 5.72 37.68
C ARG A 4 -49.72 6.59 36.82
N ILE A 5 -49.88 7.91 36.86
CA ILE A 5 -49.02 8.85 36.12
C ILE A 5 -47.61 8.84 36.70
N VAL A 6 -47.48 8.80 38.03
CA VAL A 6 -46.16 8.73 38.69
C VAL A 6 -45.41 7.46 38.32
N THR A 7 -46.10 6.30 38.30
CA THR A 7 -45.48 5.03 37.89
C THR A 7 -45.08 5.02 36.42
N ILE A 8 -45.92 5.54 35.52
CA ILE A 8 -45.60 5.63 34.08
C ILE A 8 -44.42 6.55 33.84
N VAL A 9 -44.38 7.72 34.48
CA VAL A 9 -43.25 8.66 34.37
C VAL A 9 -41.98 8.05 34.96
N ALA A 10 -42.06 7.42 36.13
CA ALA A 10 -40.91 6.76 36.76
C ALA A 10 -40.36 5.59 35.93
N ALA A 11 -41.19 4.90 35.14
CA ALA A 11 -40.76 3.85 34.22
C ALA A 11 -40.25 4.40 32.88
N LEU A 12 -40.78 5.52 32.39
CA LEU A 12 -40.35 6.15 31.14
C LEU A 12 -39.00 6.85 31.26
N VAL A 13 -38.71 7.50 32.40
CA VAL A 13 -37.42 8.20 32.61
C VAL A 13 -36.21 7.29 32.36
N PRO A 14 -36.08 6.09 32.95
CA PRO A 14 -34.94 5.21 32.68
C PRO A 14 -34.89 4.73 31.23
N ILE A 15 -36.04 4.51 30.58
CA ILE A 15 -36.09 4.14 29.15
C ILE A 15 -35.56 5.30 28.30
N VAL A 16 -36.02 6.53 28.55
CA VAL A 16 -35.54 7.71 27.83
C VAL A 16 -34.06 7.93 28.08
N VAL A 17 -33.58 7.77 29.31
CA VAL A 17 -32.15 7.86 29.65
C VAL A 17 -31.34 6.79 28.91
N LEU A 18 -31.80 5.54 28.87
CA LEU A 18 -31.15 4.46 28.12
C LEU A 18 -31.16 4.72 26.61
N CYS A 19 -32.25 5.26 26.06
CA CYS A 19 -32.32 5.67 24.67
C CYS A 19 -31.32 6.78 24.36
N VAL A 20 -31.23 7.80 25.21
CA VAL A 20 -30.27 8.91 25.05
C VAL A 20 -28.84 8.40 25.15
N ILE A 21 -28.53 7.57 26.15
CA ILE A 21 -27.20 6.96 26.30
C ILE A 21 -26.88 6.11 25.08
N GLY A 22 -27.80 5.24 24.68
CA GLY A 22 -27.61 4.32 23.57
C GLY A 22 -27.39 5.03 22.23
N SER A 23 -27.95 6.23 22.05
CA SER A 23 -27.81 7.03 20.84
C SER A 23 -26.68 8.08 20.88
N THR A 24 -26.09 8.37 22.05
CA THR A 24 -25.07 9.42 22.19
C THR A 24 -23.71 8.90 22.63
N VAL A 25 -23.66 7.81 23.39
CA VAL A 25 -22.41 7.23 23.86
C VAL A 25 -21.76 6.43 22.74
N ARG A 26 -20.48 6.75 22.48
CA ARG A 26 -19.64 6.10 21.48
C ARG A 26 -18.92 4.91 22.10
N VAL A 27 -18.92 3.79 21.41
CA VAL A 27 -18.23 2.58 21.87
C VAL A 27 -16.81 2.52 21.30
N PRO A 28 -15.84 1.94 22.03
CA PRO A 28 -14.46 1.79 21.55
C PRO A 28 -14.31 0.60 20.59
N PHE A 29 -15.24 0.45 19.65
CA PHE A 29 -15.29 -0.62 18.65
C PHE A 29 -15.43 -0.03 17.26
N VAL A 30 -14.84 -0.72 16.28
CA VAL A 30 -15.05 -0.43 14.86
C VAL A 30 -15.74 -1.62 14.20
N ALA A 31 -16.53 -1.34 13.18
CA ALA A 31 -17.15 -2.38 12.36
C ALA A 31 -16.37 -2.56 11.06
N LEU A 32 -15.97 -3.80 10.79
CA LEU A 32 -15.26 -4.22 9.59
C LEU A 32 -16.22 -4.94 8.64
N GLY A 33 -16.14 -4.62 7.35
CA GLY A 33 -16.96 -5.25 6.33
C GLY A 33 -16.33 -5.20 4.93
N PRO A 34 -16.96 -5.85 3.93
CA PRO A 34 -16.55 -5.75 2.53
C PRO A 34 -16.53 -4.28 2.08
N GLY A 35 -15.42 -3.84 1.50
CA GLY A 35 -15.29 -2.52 0.88
C GLY A 35 -15.53 -2.56 -0.63
N PRO A 36 -15.54 -1.40 -1.31
CA PRO A 36 -15.58 -1.35 -2.77
C PRO A 36 -14.36 -2.04 -3.40
N THR A 37 -14.52 -2.48 -4.64
CA THR A 37 -13.45 -3.02 -5.48
C THR A 37 -13.22 -2.12 -6.68
N PHE A 38 -11.96 -1.97 -7.12
CA PHE A 38 -11.60 -1.11 -8.25
C PHE A 38 -10.81 -1.91 -9.27
N ASN A 39 -11.22 -1.84 -10.55
CA ASN A 39 -10.46 -2.44 -11.64
C ASN A 39 -9.26 -1.56 -11.98
N THR A 40 -8.05 -2.02 -11.69
CA THR A 40 -6.81 -1.26 -11.92
C THR A 40 -6.49 -1.08 -13.40
N LEU A 41 -7.05 -1.92 -14.28
CA LEU A 41 -6.99 -1.77 -15.73
C LEU A 41 -8.01 -0.78 -16.29
N GLY A 42 -9.04 -0.45 -15.50
CA GLY A 42 -10.18 0.37 -15.91
C GLY A 42 -10.04 1.85 -15.53
N ASN A 43 -11.19 2.53 -15.54
CA ASN A 43 -11.32 3.93 -15.15
C ASN A 43 -12.14 4.07 -13.86
N VAL A 44 -11.90 5.16 -13.13
CA VAL A 44 -12.68 5.62 -11.99
C VAL A 44 -13.22 7.02 -12.28
N ASP A 45 -14.36 7.38 -11.69
CA ASP A 45 -14.87 8.74 -11.73
C ASP A 45 -14.19 9.59 -10.65
N ILE A 46 -13.50 10.64 -11.07
CA ILE A 46 -12.93 11.68 -10.19
C ILE A 46 -13.47 13.02 -10.66
N ASP A 47 -14.26 13.68 -9.82
CA ASP A 47 -14.90 14.97 -10.10
C ASP A 47 -15.72 14.99 -11.41
N GLY A 48 -16.44 13.90 -11.70
CA GLY A 48 -17.27 13.76 -12.90
C GLY A 48 -16.48 13.47 -14.17
N LYS A 49 -15.19 13.11 -14.05
CA LYS A 49 -14.31 12.72 -15.17
C LYS A 49 -13.90 11.26 -15.02
N SER A 50 -14.03 10.52 -16.11
CA SER A 50 -13.52 9.16 -16.23
C SER A 50 -11.99 9.19 -16.38
N THR A 51 -11.28 8.81 -15.33
CA THR A 51 -9.81 8.82 -15.25
C THR A 51 -9.28 7.39 -15.12
N PRO A 52 -8.22 6.98 -15.85
CA PRO A 52 -7.62 5.65 -15.68
C PRO A 52 -7.12 5.43 -14.27
N VAL A 53 -7.42 4.27 -13.67
CA VAL A 53 -6.96 3.95 -12.30
C VAL A 53 -5.44 3.87 -12.24
N VAL A 54 -4.81 3.24 -13.23
CA VAL A 54 -3.36 3.29 -13.46
C VAL A 54 -3.15 3.98 -14.80
N ASP A 55 -2.63 5.20 -14.78
CA ASP A 55 -2.34 6.00 -15.96
C ASP A 55 -0.83 5.98 -16.23
N ILE A 56 -0.44 5.65 -17.46
CA ILE A 56 0.97 5.61 -17.87
C ILE A 56 1.13 6.50 -19.09
N GLN A 57 1.94 7.54 -18.97
CA GLN A 57 2.07 8.58 -20.00
C GLN A 57 3.50 8.70 -20.51
N GLY A 58 3.68 8.82 -21.82
CA GLY A 58 4.99 9.00 -22.44
C GLY A 58 5.63 7.73 -23.03
N THR A 59 4.89 6.61 -23.07
CA THR A 59 5.30 5.38 -23.75
C THR A 59 4.10 4.70 -24.43
N GLN A 60 4.38 3.79 -25.36
CA GLN A 60 3.35 2.93 -25.94
C GLN A 60 2.93 1.87 -24.92
N LEU A 61 1.62 1.65 -24.81
CA LEU A 61 1.03 0.66 -23.92
C LEU A 61 0.50 -0.54 -24.70
N ASP A 62 0.56 -1.71 -24.08
CA ASP A 62 -0.09 -2.92 -24.58
C ASP A 62 -1.61 -2.89 -24.29
N PRO A 63 -2.44 -3.45 -25.20
CA PRO A 63 -3.86 -3.61 -24.94
C PRO A 63 -4.10 -4.54 -23.75
N THR A 64 -5.03 -4.15 -22.88
CA THR A 64 -5.43 -4.94 -21.71
C THR A 64 -6.92 -5.30 -21.81
N ALA A 65 -7.32 -6.39 -21.16
CA ALA A 65 -8.70 -6.83 -21.11
C ALA A 65 -9.07 -7.43 -19.75
N GLY A 66 -10.36 -7.72 -19.56
CA GLY A 66 -10.85 -8.31 -18.32
C GLY A 66 -10.74 -7.37 -17.13
N HIS A 67 -10.50 -7.96 -15.95
CA HIS A 67 -10.42 -7.21 -14.70
C HIS A 67 -9.22 -7.67 -13.87
N LEU A 68 -8.48 -6.68 -13.35
CA LEU A 68 -7.56 -6.84 -12.24
C LEU A 68 -8.09 -5.97 -11.10
N ASN A 69 -8.97 -6.53 -10.27
CA ASN A 69 -9.58 -5.77 -9.21
C ASN A 69 -8.74 -5.79 -7.93
N MET A 70 -8.41 -4.61 -7.41
CA MET A 70 -8.02 -4.47 -6.01
C MET A 70 -9.25 -4.47 -5.11
N THR A 71 -9.07 -4.91 -3.87
CA THR A 71 -10.13 -5.01 -2.86
C THR A 71 -9.79 -4.22 -1.61
N THR A 72 -10.82 -3.64 -1.00
CA THR A 72 -10.69 -2.81 0.20
C THR A 72 -11.53 -3.38 1.34
N VAL A 73 -11.25 -2.92 2.56
CA VAL A 73 -12.07 -3.21 3.74
C VAL A 73 -12.77 -1.93 4.15
N SER A 74 -14.08 -2.00 4.36
CA SER A 74 -14.83 -0.89 4.95
C SER A 74 -14.61 -0.90 6.46
N VAL A 75 -14.10 0.20 7.01
CA VAL A 75 -13.97 0.40 8.46
C VAL A 75 -14.91 1.51 8.87
N ARG A 76 -15.88 1.20 9.74
CA ARG A 76 -16.79 2.19 10.35
C ARG A 76 -16.39 2.41 11.80
N ASP A 77 -16.08 3.64 12.13
CA ASP A 77 -15.63 4.09 13.45
C ASP A 77 -16.65 5.07 14.06
N ASP A 78 -16.50 5.39 15.36
CA ASP A 78 -17.40 6.25 16.14
C ASP A 78 -18.84 5.70 16.21
N LEU A 79 -18.96 4.39 16.41
CA LEU A 79 -20.25 3.72 16.55
C LEU A 79 -20.93 4.11 17.87
N THR A 80 -22.23 4.41 17.83
CA THR A 80 -23.06 4.44 19.03
C THR A 80 -23.31 3.03 19.57
N VAL A 81 -23.77 2.92 20.82
CA VAL A 81 -24.16 1.62 21.40
C VAL A 81 -25.22 0.91 20.56
N PHE A 82 -26.24 1.63 20.08
CA PHE A 82 -27.29 1.02 19.25
C PHE A 82 -26.80 0.59 17.87
N GLU A 83 -25.91 1.37 17.24
CA GLU A 83 -25.30 0.96 15.97
C GLU A 83 -24.44 -0.28 16.16
N ALA A 84 -23.62 -0.33 17.21
CA ALA A 84 -22.79 -1.48 17.53
C ALA A 84 -23.63 -2.75 17.78
N LEU A 85 -24.71 -2.64 18.58
CA LEU A 85 -25.64 -3.75 18.81
C LEU A 85 -26.36 -4.18 17.54
N GLY A 86 -26.76 -3.23 16.69
CA GLY A 86 -27.43 -3.52 15.43
C GLY A 86 -26.51 -4.25 14.44
N LEU A 87 -25.27 -3.80 14.29
CA LEU A 87 -24.26 -4.42 13.43
C LEU A 87 -23.81 -5.79 13.95
N TRP A 88 -23.71 -5.94 15.28
CA TRP A 88 -23.44 -7.23 15.90
C TRP A 88 -24.59 -8.21 15.64
N ALA A 89 -25.84 -7.76 15.80
CA ALA A 89 -27.02 -8.59 15.56
C ALA A 89 -27.22 -8.96 14.09
N SER A 90 -26.76 -8.14 13.14
CA SER A 90 -26.88 -8.44 11.71
C SER A 90 -25.93 -9.55 11.24
N GLY A 91 -24.82 -9.78 11.96
CA GLY A 91 -23.79 -10.77 11.61
C GLY A 91 -23.06 -10.51 10.28
N SER A 92 -23.31 -9.36 9.65
CA SER A 92 -22.74 -8.98 8.34
C SER A 92 -21.43 -8.22 8.44
N GLN A 93 -21.09 -7.72 9.63
CA GLN A 93 -19.87 -6.97 9.92
C GLN A 93 -19.22 -7.50 11.20
N GLY A 94 -17.89 -7.53 11.24
CA GLY A 94 -17.15 -7.87 12.46
C GLY A 94 -16.98 -6.65 13.34
N LEU A 95 -17.38 -6.74 14.60
CA LEU A 95 -17.03 -5.74 15.61
C LEU A 95 -15.72 -6.13 16.26
N VAL A 96 -14.72 -5.27 16.16
CA VAL A 96 -13.42 -5.44 16.80
C VAL A 96 -13.08 -4.21 17.64
N PRO A 97 -12.33 -4.36 18.75
CA PRO A 97 -11.83 -3.22 19.50
C PRO A 97 -11.09 -2.25 18.59
N ARG A 98 -11.36 -0.96 18.76
CA ARG A 98 -10.76 0.09 17.92
C ARG A 98 -9.22 0.05 17.95
N ASP A 99 -8.66 -0.26 19.10
CA ASP A 99 -7.21 -0.28 19.34
C ASP A 99 -6.49 -1.46 18.64
N GLU A 100 -7.22 -2.47 18.17
CA GLU A 100 -6.66 -3.54 17.34
C GLU A 100 -6.43 -3.10 15.89
N VAL A 101 -7.19 -2.10 15.42
CA VAL A 101 -7.11 -1.58 14.05
C VAL A 101 -6.27 -0.32 13.98
N TYR A 102 -6.36 0.53 15.01
CA TYR A 102 -5.69 1.83 15.04
C TYR A 102 -4.92 1.98 16.35
N ALA A 103 -3.72 2.56 16.29
CA ALA A 103 -2.95 2.78 17.52
C ALA A 103 -3.72 3.63 18.55
N PRO A 104 -3.62 3.31 19.85
CA PRO A 104 -4.36 4.02 20.90
C PRO A 104 -4.07 5.53 20.90
N GLY A 105 -5.10 6.34 21.08
CA GLY A 105 -4.99 7.79 21.26
C GLY A 105 -4.72 8.60 19.98
N LYS A 106 -4.70 7.98 18.79
CA LYS A 106 -4.62 8.73 17.52
C LYS A 106 -5.97 9.34 17.13
N SER A 107 -5.94 10.60 16.68
CA SER A 107 -7.13 11.25 16.10
C SER A 107 -7.45 10.70 14.71
N ARG A 108 -8.68 10.90 14.24
CA ARG A 108 -9.08 10.54 12.87
C ARG A 108 -8.20 11.19 11.81
N GLU A 109 -7.91 12.48 11.97
CA GLU A 109 -7.04 13.21 11.05
C GLU A 109 -5.62 12.62 10.98
N GLN A 110 -5.08 12.18 12.12
CA GLN A 110 -3.77 11.51 12.15
C GLN A 110 -3.81 10.14 11.46
N ILE A 111 -4.89 9.38 11.62
CA ILE A 111 -5.10 8.09 10.98
C ILE A 111 -5.24 8.27 9.46
N ASP A 112 -6.06 9.22 9.01
CA ASP A 112 -6.27 9.48 7.59
C ASP A 112 -4.98 9.94 6.92
N LYS A 113 -4.21 10.82 7.58
CA LYS A 113 -2.88 11.24 7.11
C LYS A 113 -1.90 10.07 7.01
N GLN A 114 -1.88 9.17 8.00
CA GLN A 114 -1.04 7.97 7.98
C GLN A 114 -1.46 7.03 6.85
N ASN A 115 -2.76 6.70 6.75
CA ASN A 115 -3.30 5.81 5.74
C ASN A 115 -3.03 6.33 4.31
N THR A 116 -3.10 7.65 4.12
CA THR A 116 -2.79 8.31 2.85
C THR A 116 -1.30 8.17 2.52
N ALA A 117 -0.41 8.38 3.51
CA ALA A 117 1.03 8.21 3.33
C ALA A 117 1.41 6.75 3.04
N GLU A 118 0.78 5.80 3.73
CA GLU A 118 0.97 4.35 3.47
C GLU A 118 0.46 3.96 2.07
N PHE A 119 -0.64 4.56 1.61
CA PHE A 119 -1.17 4.34 0.27
C PHE A 119 -0.21 4.86 -0.80
N GLN A 120 0.28 6.11 -0.66
CA GLN A 120 1.31 6.69 -1.53
C GLN A 120 2.61 5.86 -1.53
N GLY A 121 3.00 5.32 -0.36
CA GLY A 121 4.12 4.39 -0.27
C GLY A 121 3.86 3.14 -1.11
N SER A 122 2.67 2.55 -1.00
CA SER A 122 2.32 1.35 -1.77
C SER A 122 2.25 1.57 -3.29
N GLU A 123 1.92 2.79 -3.74
CA GLU A 123 1.98 3.19 -5.15
C GLU A 123 3.43 3.22 -5.66
N ALA A 124 4.34 3.86 -4.90
CA ALA A 124 5.75 3.94 -5.24
C ALA A 124 6.44 2.56 -5.21
N ASP A 125 6.10 1.72 -4.23
CA ASP A 125 6.58 0.34 -4.14
C ASP A 125 6.06 -0.50 -5.32
N ALA A 126 4.79 -0.31 -5.71
CA ALA A 126 4.19 -1.01 -6.84
C ALA A 126 4.81 -0.63 -8.18
N GLU A 127 5.03 0.67 -8.42
CA GLU A 127 5.76 1.15 -9.59
C GLU A 127 7.16 0.53 -9.63
N SER A 128 7.89 0.58 -8.50
CA SER A 128 9.24 0.06 -8.41
C SER A 128 9.30 -1.45 -8.68
N ALA A 129 8.42 -2.22 -8.04
CA ALA A 129 8.34 -3.67 -8.21
C ALA A 129 8.03 -4.06 -9.66
N ALA A 130 7.06 -3.39 -10.29
CA ALA A 130 6.69 -3.63 -11.67
C ALA A 130 7.83 -3.30 -12.64
N LEU A 131 8.46 -2.14 -12.50
CA LEU A 131 9.53 -1.71 -13.40
C LEU A 131 10.80 -2.56 -13.22
N ARG A 132 11.11 -3.02 -12.00
CA ARG A 132 12.20 -4.00 -11.76
C ARG A 132 11.87 -5.37 -12.34
N TYR A 133 10.62 -5.81 -12.26
CA TYR A 133 10.18 -7.05 -12.91
C TYR A 133 10.40 -6.98 -14.42
N LEU A 134 10.02 -5.86 -15.04
CA LEU A 134 10.19 -5.55 -16.46
C LEU A 134 11.63 -5.22 -16.87
N LYS A 135 12.58 -5.22 -15.93
CA LYS A 135 14.02 -4.96 -16.16
C LYS A 135 14.34 -3.55 -16.66
N TYR A 136 13.51 -2.56 -16.33
CA TYR A 136 13.88 -1.16 -16.52
C TYR A 136 15.08 -0.79 -15.63
N PRO A 137 15.94 0.14 -16.09
CA PRO A 137 17.09 0.58 -15.30
C PRO A 137 16.63 1.40 -14.09
N PHE A 138 17.37 1.26 -13.00
CA PHE A 138 17.21 2.07 -11.78
C PHE A 138 18.50 2.83 -11.53
N VAL A 139 18.35 3.96 -10.86
CA VAL A 139 19.46 4.76 -10.37
C VAL A 139 19.27 5.06 -8.89
N VAL A 140 20.39 5.15 -8.17
CA VAL A 140 20.37 5.55 -6.77
C VAL A 140 20.29 7.09 -6.69
N THR A 141 19.33 7.57 -5.92
CA THR A 141 19.09 8.99 -5.72
C THR A 141 19.11 9.36 -4.24
N VAL A 142 19.20 10.66 -3.97
CA VAL A 142 19.00 11.22 -2.64
C VAL A 142 17.50 11.28 -2.36
N GLY A 143 16.99 10.37 -1.52
CA GLY A 143 15.61 10.39 -1.03
C GLY A 143 15.35 11.49 0.00
N GLY A 144 16.39 11.91 0.72
CA GLY A 144 16.29 12.98 1.72
C GLY A 144 17.65 13.46 2.19
N VAL A 145 17.69 14.70 2.70
CA VAL A 145 18.89 15.30 3.28
C VAL A 145 18.58 15.74 4.70
N SER A 146 19.39 15.31 5.66
CA SER A 146 19.23 15.73 7.06
C SER A 146 19.49 17.22 7.21
N GLN A 147 18.59 17.93 7.90
CA GLN A 147 18.67 19.39 8.11
C GLN A 147 19.86 19.83 8.96
N SER A 148 20.57 18.91 9.62
CA SER A 148 21.81 19.18 10.35
C SER A 148 22.95 18.27 9.87
N GLY A 149 22.76 17.59 8.73
CA GLY A 149 23.69 16.61 8.19
C GLY A 149 24.76 17.22 7.29
N PRO A 150 25.90 16.52 7.09
CA PRO A 150 26.99 17.00 6.25
C PRO A 150 26.66 17.32 4.79
N ALA A 151 25.65 16.66 4.24
CA ALA A 151 25.19 16.88 2.87
C ALA A 151 24.26 18.10 2.71
N GLN A 152 23.87 18.75 3.81
CA GLN A 152 23.00 19.92 3.76
C GLN A 152 23.60 21.04 2.90
N GLY A 153 22.80 21.54 1.95
CA GLY A 153 23.21 22.60 1.02
C GLY A 153 24.21 22.15 -0.06
N LYS A 154 24.60 20.86 -0.06
CA LYS A 154 25.51 20.27 -1.06
C LYS A 154 24.79 19.32 -2.01
N LEU A 155 23.89 18.51 -1.46
CA LEU A 155 22.98 17.65 -2.20
C LEU A 155 21.54 18.05 -1.92
N GLU A 156 20.64 17.71 -2.83
CA GLU A 156 19.21 17.94 -2.75
C GLU A 156 18.45 16.63 -2.98
N THR A 157 17.25 16.53 -2.43
CA THR A 157 16.35 15.41 -2.73
C THR A 157 16.11 15.32 -4.23
N GLY A 158 16.26 14.12 -4.79
CA GLY A 158 16.15 13.84 -6.22
C GLY A 158 17.47 13.91 -6.99
N ASP A 159 18.59 14.27 -6.36
CA ASP A 159 19.91 14.14 -6.98
C ASP A 159 20.22 12.66 -7.23
N GLU A 160 20.50 12.31 -8.49
CA GLU A 160 21.05 11.00 -8.86
C GLU A 160 22.52 10.96 -8.43
N LEU A 161 22.91 9.95 -7.66
CA LEU A 161 24.32 9.73 -7.33
C LEU A 161 24.96 8.93 -8.45
N VAL A 162 25.94 9.53 -9.14
CA VAL A 162 26.66 8.90 -10.26
C VAL A 162 27.95 8.26 -9.76
N GLN A 163 28.65 8.93 -8.83
CA GLN A 163 29.91 8.47 -8.27
C GLN A 163 30.02 8.88 -6.80
N VAL A 164 30.49 7.98 -5.95
CA VAL A 164 30.79 8.23 -4.53
C VAL A 164 32.20 7.75 -4.26
N ASP A 165 33.04 8.61 -3.71
CA ASP A 165 34.47 8.36 -3.42
C ASP A 165 35.26 7.81 -4.62
N GLY A 166 34.97 8.31 -5.82
CA GLY A 166 35.60 7.84 -7.04
C GLY A 166 35.06 6.51 -7.59
N ALA A 167 34.15 5.83 -6.90
CA ALA A 167 33.48 4.62 -7.38
C ALA A 167 32.14 4.95 -8.07
N PRO A 168 31.87 4.46 -9.30
CA PRO A 168 30.56 4.62 -9.92
C PRO A 168 29.51 3.85 -9.12
N VAL A 169 28.36 4.47 -8.90
CA VAL A 169 27.25 3.87 -8.14
C VAL A 169 25.96 3.94 -8.95
N ALA A 170 25.19 2.86 -8.93
CA ALA A 170 23.88 2.73 -9.56
C ALA A 170 22.81 2.22 -8.58
N THR A 171 23.23 1.69 -7.43
CA THR A 171 22.35 1.09 -6.42
C THR A 171 22.70 1.58 -5.02
N SER A 172 21.71 1.58 -4.12
CA SER A 172 21.92 1.88 -2.71
C SER A 172 22.98 0.98 -2.05
N ASP A 173 23.03 -0.31 -2.41
CA ASP A 173 24.03 -1.27 -1.91
C ASP A 173 25.46 -0.88 -2.29
N GLN A 174 25.67 -0.38 -3.51
CA GLN A 174 26.99 0.09 -3.95
C GLN A 174 27.42 1.33 -3.16
N VAL A 175 26.50 2.26 -2.89
CA VAL A 175 26.81 3.41 -2.02
C VAL A 175 27.14 2.93 -0.61
N GLN A 176 26.36 2.01 -0.04
CA GLN A 176 26.62 1.45 1.29
C GLN A 176 27.97 0.72 1.34
N ALA A 177 28.32 -0.02 0.30
CA ALA A 177 29.61 -0.71 0.19
C ALA A 177 30.79 0.27 0.19
N VAL A 178 30.69 1.37 -0.56
CA VAL A 178 31.69 2.46 -0.55
C VAL A 178 31.80 3.08 0.84
N MET A 179 30.67 3.32 1.50
CA MET A 179 30.62 3.98 2.81
C MET A 179 31.09 3.09 3.97
N LYS A 180 31.14 1.76 3.78
CA LYS A 180 31.36 0.77 4.84
C LYS A 180 32.63 0.98 5.66
N ASP A 181 33.72 1.41 5.02
CA ASP A 181 35.04 1.54 5.64
C ASP A 181 35.46 3.01 5.87
N THR A 182 34.52 3.94 5.70
CA THR A 182 34.76 5.38 5.86
C THR A 182 34.79 5.80 7.33
N LYS A 183 35.37 6.96 7.62
CA LYS A 183 35.49 7.50 8.99
C LYS A 183 34.92 8.92 9.10
N PRO A 184 34.41 9.31 10.29
CA PRO A 184 34.07 10.70 10.56
C PRO A 184 35.27 11.64 10.28
N GLY A 185 35.00 12.80 9.68
CA GLY A 185 36.01 13.78 9.28
C GLY A 185 36.65 13.51 7.90
N GLN A 186 36.47 12.33 7.31
CA GLN A 186 36.91 12.05 5.95
C GLN A 186 36.11 12.89 4.95
N GLN A 187 36.77 13.41 3.92
CA GLN A 187 36.10 14.06 2.79
C GLN A 187 35.84 13.04 1.69
N ILE A 188 34.59 12.92 1.28
CA ILE A 188 34.15 12.04 0.20
C ILE A 188 33.73 12.90 -1.00
N PRO A 189 34.40 12.80 -2.16
CA PRO A 189 33.91 13.40 -3.39
C PRO A 189 32.67 12.65 -3.87
N VAL A 190 31.66 13.41 -4.29
CA VAL A 190 30.40 12.90 -4.82
C VAL A 190 30.13 13.59 -6.15
N VAL A 191 29.94 12.79 -7.20
CA VAL A 191 29.41 13.26 -8.48
C VAL A 191 27.93 12.90 -8.51
N TYR A 192 27.10 13.92 -8.76
CA TYR A 192 25.66 13.78 -8.82
C TYR A 192 25.12 14.34 -10.13
N ARG A 193 23.92 13.92 -10.51
CA ARG A 193 23.19 14.49 -11.63
C ARG A 193 21.88 15.09 -11.13
N ARG A 194 21.70 16.38 -11.36
CA ARG A 194 20.50 17.14 -10.98
C ARG A 194 19.80 17.63 -12.24
N LYS A 195 18.57 17.17 -12.48
CA LYS A 195 17.78 17.54 -13.66
C LYS A 195 18.56 17.34 -14.98
N GLY A 196 19.30 16.24 -15.08
CA GLY A 196 20.11 15.89 -16.26
C GLY A 196 21.49 16.55 -16.32
N VAL A 197 21.83 17.47 -15.42
CA VAL A 197 23.14 18.16 -15.40
C VAL A 197 24.02 17.56 -14.31
N GLU A 198 25.24 17.16 -14.69
CA GLU A 198 26.22 16.66 -13.72
C GLU A 198 26.86 17.78 -12.90
N GLY A 199 27.02 17.53 -11.61
CA GLY A 199 27.70 18.36 -10.66
C GLY A 199 28.61 17.52 -9.77
N ALA A 200 29.56 18.17 -9.11
CA ALA A 200 30.46 17.52 -8.16
C ALA A 200 30.51 18.33 -6.87
N THR A 201 30.54 17.61 -5.73
CA THR A 201 30.68 18.20 -4.41
C THR A 201 31.59 17.32 -3.55
N SER A 202 32.07 17.86 -2.44
CA SER A 202 32.84 17.10 -1.44
C SER A 202 32.13 17.18 -0.09
N ILE A 203 31.86 16.04 0.52
CA ILE A 203 31.12 15.92 1.78
C ILE A 203 32.08 15.46 2.87
N THR A 204 32.20 16.25 3.94
CA THR A 204 32.96 15.87 5.13
C THR A 204 32.07 15.03 6.04
N LEU A 205 32.36 13.75 6.19
CA LEU A 205 31.51 12.82 6.93
C LEU A 205 31.40 13.19 8.41
N ALA A 206 30.22 13.00 8.99
CA ALA A 206 29.98 13.15 10.43
C ALA A 206 29.91 11.78 11.12
N PRO A 207 30.04 11.72 12.45
CA PRO A 207 29.67 10.53 13.22
C PRO A 207 28.21 10.14 12.98
N GLY A 208 27.94 8.83 12.93
CA GLY A 208 26.59 8.30 12.90
C GLY A 208 25.83 8.55 14.21
N PRO A 209 24.49 8.34 14.22
CA PRO A 209 23.68 8.50 15.42
C PRO A 209 23.93 7.39 16.46
N ASP A 210 24.42 6.22 16.05
CA ASP A 210 24.87 5.16 16.97
C ASP A 210 26.35 5.39 17.32
N PRO A 211 26.69 5.69 18.59
CA PRO A 211 28.08 5.88 19.02
C PRO A 211 28.96 4.64 18.85
N LYS A 212 28.36 3.45 18.68
CA LYS A 212 29.09 2.20 18.43
C LYS A 212 29.48 2.03 16.97
N ASP A 213 28.85 2.78 16.06
CA ASP A 213 29.21 2.77 14.66
C ASP A 213 30.36 3.75 14.42
N SER A 214 31.54 3.22 14.11
CA SER A 214 32.74 4.02 13.81
C SER A 214 32.73 4.63 12.41
N LYS A 215 31.68 4.39 11.62
CA LYS A 215 31.59 4.84 10.23
C LYS A 215 31.21 6.31 10.11
N GLY A 216 31.74 6.94 9.07
CA GLY A 216 31.31 8.28 8.67
C GLY A 216 29.98 8.21 7.92
N VAL A 217 29.08 9.16 8.18
CA VAL A 217 27.80 9.29 7.46
C VAL A 217 27.73 10.61 6.69
N MET A 218 27.14 10.57 5.49
CA MET A 218 26.89 11.76 4.67
C MET A 218 25.66 12.56 5.15
N GLY A 219 24.77 11.95 5.92
CA GLY A 219 23.51 12.58 6.35
C GLY A 219 22.45 12.65 5.25
N ILE A 220 22.43 11.66 4.35
CA ILE A 220 21.41 11.50 3.31
C ILE A 220 20.64 10.19 3.52
N VAL A 221 19.41 10.15 3.03
CA VAL A 221 18.62 8.93 2.83
C VAL A 221 18.76 8.55 1.36
N LEU A 222 19.12 7.30 1.08
CA LEU A 222 19.18 6.77 -0.27
C LEU A 222 17.80 6.28 -0.70
N ALA A 223 17.48 6.47 -1.97
CA ALA A 223 16.28 5.94 -2.59
C ALA A 223 16.64 5.48 -4.01
N ASP A 224 16.33 4.23 -4.35
CA ASP A 224 16.42 3.77 -5.72
C ASP A 224 15.20 4.28 -6.49
N ARG A 225 15.41 4.86 -7.68
CA ARG A 225 14.33 5.34 -8.55
C ARG A 225 14.44 4.74 -9.94
N PRO A 226 13.29 4.44 -10.58
CA PRO A 226 13.29 3.99 -11.96
C PRO A 226 13.78 5.13 -12.87
N GLN A 227 14.64 4.78 -13.84
CA GLN A 227 15.11 5.69 -14.88
C GLN A 227 14.33 5.42 -16.17
N VAL A 228 13.12 5.97 -16.24
CA VAL A 228 12.19 5.76 -17.36
C VAL A 228 11.77 7.09 -18.00
N PRO A 229 11.50 7.15 -19.32
CA PRO A 229 11.09 8.37 -20.01
C PRO A 229 9.57 8.63 -19.94
N PHE A 230 8.85 7.96 -19.05
CA PHE A 230 7.40 8.01 -18.89
C PHE A 230 7.04 8.15 -17.41
N THR A 231 5.79 8.49 -17.11
CA THR A 231 5.27 8.55 -15.74
C THR A 231 4.24 7.45 -15.51
N VAL A 232 4.11 7.01 -14.25
CA VAL A 232 3.06 6.13 -13.78
C VAL A 232 2.30 6.87 -12.67
N ASP A 233 1.03 7.12 -12.89
CA ASP A 233 0.15 7.84 -11.97
C ASP A 233 -1.00 6.93 -11.53
N PHE A 234 -1.25 6.88 -10.22
CA PHE A 234 -2.31 6.06 -9.63
C PHE A 234 -3.47 6.96 -9.20
N ASN A 235 -4.64 6.75 -9.78
CA ASN A 235 -5.80 7.60 -9.59
C ASN A 235 -6.87 6.85 -8.80
N LEU A 236 -6.86 6.99 -7.48
CA LEU A 236 -7.96 6.59 -6.60
C LEU A 236 -8.15 7.64 -5.50
N ALA A 237 -9.41 8.00 -5.25
CA ALA A 237 -9.77 8.94 -4.20
C ALA A 237 -10.33 8.20 -2.98
N ASN A 238 -10.04 8.72 -1.78
CA ASN A 238 -10.60 8.25 -0.51
C ASN A 238 -10.29 6.79 -0.17
N ILE A 239 -9.19 6.24 -0.69
CA ILE A 239 -8.67 4.92 -0.34
C ILE A 239 -7.38 5.08 0.46
N GLY A 240 -7.12 4.17 1.40
CA GLY A 240 -5.95 4.21 2.26
C GLY A 240 -5.41 2.82 2.59
N GLY A 241 -4.19 2.79 3.11
CA GLY A 241 -3.49 1.58 3.56
C GLY A 241 -2.74 0.84 2.43
N PRO A 242 -1.72 0.04 2.75
CA PRO A 242 -0.72 -0.40 1.77
C PRO A 242 -1.14 -1.57 0.87
N SER A 243 -2.36 -2.08 1.00
CA SER A 243 -2.74 -3.41 0.50
C SER A 243 -3.12 -3.51 -0.98
N ALA A 244 -2.98 -2.41 -1.72
CA ALA A 244 -3.24 -2.33 -3.16
C ALA A 244 -1.99 -2.61 -4.02
N GLY A 245 -0.79 -2.57 -3.42
CA GLY A 245 0.49 -2.57 -4.14
C GLY A 245 0.66 -3.71 -5.14
N LEU A 246 0.28 -4.94 -4.79
CA LEU A 246 0.35 -6.07 -5.72
C LEU A 246 -0.52 -5.84 -6.99
N MET A 247 -1.75 -5.38 -6.82
CA MET A 247 -2.69 -5.22 -7.94
C MET A 247 -2.34 -4.04 -8.84
N PHE A 248 -1.74 -2.99 -8.27
CA PHE A 248 -1.15 -1.89 -9.01
C PHE A 248 0.07 -2.34 -9.82
N SER A 249 0.96 -3.13 -9.19
CA SER A 249 2.13 -3.68 -9.88
C SER A 249 1.75 -4.52 -11.08
N LEU A 250 0.74 -5.40 -10.91
CA LEU A 250 0.23 -6.23 -12.00
C LEU A 250 -0.35 -5.38 -13.14
N ALA A 251 -1.07 -4.31 -12.86
CA ALA A 251 -1.60 -3.43 -13.89
C ALA A 251 -0.50 -2.68 -14.65
N VAL A 252 0.56 -2.25 -13.97
CA VAL A 252 1.72 -1.63 -14.64
C VAL A 252 2.42 -2.65 -15.54
N VAL A 253 2.62 -3.89 -15.07
CA VAL A 253 3.19 -4.97 -15.88
C VAL A 253 2.31 -5.28 -17.10
N ASP A 254 0.99 -5.42 -16.92
CA ASP A 254 0.05 -5.75 -18.01
C ASP A 254 0.03 -4.65 -19.09
N LYS A 255 0.14 -3.37 -18.69
CA LYS A 255 0.16 -2.24 -19.62
C LYS A 255 1.49 -2.04 -20.35
N LEU A 256 2.59 -2.57 -19.82
CA LEU A 256 3.96 -2.37 -20.32
C LEU A 256 4.60 -3.66 -20.85
N SER A 257 3.86 -4.77 -20.91
CA SER A 257 4.37 -6.03 -21.46
C SER A 257 3.37 -6.66 -22.43
N PRO A 258 3.87 -7.37 -23.46
CA PRO A 258 2.99 -7.99 -24.44
C PRO A 258 2.09 -9.07 -23.85
N GLY A 259 0.79 -8.94 -24.13
CA GLY A 259 -0.24 -9.93 -23.81
C GLY A 259 -0.93 -9.69 -22.47
N GLU A 260 -2.15 -10.18 -22.36
CA GLU A 260 -3.00 -9.98 -21.19
C GLU A 260 -2.63 -10.94 -20.06
N LEU A 261 -2.23 -10.41 -18.89
CA LEU A 261 -1.88 -11.25 -17.72
C LEU A 261 -3.05 -12.13 -17.25
N ASN A 262 -4.28 -11.62 -17.36
CA ASN A 262 -5.49 -12.31 -16.91
C ASN A 262 -6.26 -13.02 -18.04
N ALA A 263 -5.78 -12.97 -19.29
CA ALA A 263 -6.46 -13.47 -20.49
C ALA A 263 -7.95 -13.07 -20.55
N GLY A 264 -8.26 -11.81 -20.25
CA GLY A 264 -9.60 -11.24 -20.28
C GLY A 264 -10.53 -11.70 -19.14
N LYS A 265 -10.03 -12.44 -18.15
CA LYS A 265 -10.84 -12.96 -17.04
C LYS A 265 -11.00 -11.94 -15.91
N PHE A 266 -11.98 -12.19 -15.04
CA PHE A 266 -12.14 -11.43 -13.81
C PHE A 266 -11.31 -12.02 -12.68
N VAL A 267 -10.17 -11.37 -12.42
CA VAL A 267 -9.26 -11.64 -11.32
C VAL A 267 -9.35 -10.50 -10.31
N ALA A 268 -9.39 -10.83 -9.03
CA ALA A 268 -9.20 -9.88 -7.96
C ALA A 268 -8.02 -10.28 -7.07
N GLY A 269 -7.58 -9.39 -6.20
CA GLY A 269 -6.54 -9.74 -5.24
C GLY A 269 -6.27 -8.64 -4.23
N THR A 270 -5.27 -8.91 -3.40
CA THR A 270 -4.73 -7.97 -2.42
C THR A 270 -3.32 -8.40 -2.05
N GLY A 271 -2.56 -7.50 -1.46
CA GLY A 271 -1.21 -7.76 -0.98
C GLY A 271 -0.48 -6.44 -0.89
N THR A 272 0.23 -6.23 0.23
CA THR A 272 1.29 -5.22 0.20
C THR A 272 2.38 -5.72 -0.75
N ILE A 273 3.19 -4.81 -1.26
CA ILE A 273 4.36 -5.17 -2.04
C ILE A 273 5.52 -4.30 -1.60
N ASP A 274 6.72 -4.87 -1.56
CA ASP A 274 7.95 -4.09 -1.42
C ASP A 274 8.53 -3.73 -2.80
N PRO A 275 9.50 -2.80 -2.88
CA PRO A 275 10.14 -2.45 -4.15
C PRO A 275 10.81 -3.62 -4.89
N ASP A 276 11.17 -4.71 -4.20
CA ASP A 276 11.79 -5.90 -4.80
C ASP A 276 10.76 -6.90 -5.32
N GLY A 277 9.47 -6.59 -5.13
CA GLY A 277 8.34 -7.37 -5.59
C GLY A 277 7.97 -8.52 -4.67
N GLN A 278 8.37 -8.53 -3.40
CA GLN A 278 7.85 -9.47 -2.41
C GLN A 278 6.46 -9.04 -1.94
N VAL A 279 5.55 -10.00 -1.84
CA VAL A 279 4.16 -9.75 -1.42
C VAL A 279 4.04 -10.01 0.08
N GLY A 280 3.57 -9.01 0.81
CA GLY A 280 3.36 -9.09 2.24
C GLY A 280 1.90 -9.35 2.66
N PRO A 281 1.69 -9.68 3.94
CA PRO A 281 0.37 -9.95 4.50
C PRO A 281 -0.52 -8.71 4.55
N ILE A 282 -1.82 -8.94 4.66
CA ILE A 282 -2.83 -7.89 4.81
C ILE A 282 -3.84 -8.23 5.92
N GLY A 283 -4.58 -7.22 6.35
CA GLY A 283 -5.74 -7.38 7.24
C GLY A 283 -7.06 -7.54 6.49
N GLY A 284 -8.02 -8.28 7.08
CA GLY A 284 -9.40 -8.41 6.60
C GLY A 284 -9.55 -9.20 5.29
N ILE A 285 -8.75 -10.25 5.09
CA ILE A 285 -8.78 -11.09 3.89
C ILE A 285 -10.17 -11.68 3.62
N GLU A 286 -10.91 -12.03 4.66
CA GLU A 286 -12.27 -12.57 4.59
C GLU A 286 -13.26 -11.58 3.98
N TYR A 287 -13.15 -10.29 4.33
CA TYR A 287 -13.99 -9.23 3.77
C TYR A 287 -13.61 -8.92 2.33
N LYS A 288 -12.32 -8.94 2.03
CA LYS A 288 -11.78 -8.70 0.68
C LYS A 288 -12.17 -9.79 -0.31
N MET A 289 -12.08 -11.05 0.08
CA MET A 289 -12.52 -12.18 -0.76
C MET A 289 -14.03 -12.12 -1.02
N ARG A 290 -14.84 -11.78 0.00
CA ARG A 290 -16.28 -11.56 -0.19
C ARG A 290 -16.56 -10.41 -1.15
N ALA A 291 -15.92 -9.25 -0.96
CA ALA A 291 -16.04 -8.11 -1.87
C ALA A 291 -15.69 -8.47 -3.31
N ALA A 292 -14.60 -9.22 -3.53
CA ALA A 292 -14.22 -9.71 -4.84
C ALA A 292 -15.27 -10.65 -5.44
N ARG A 293 -15.79 -11.58 -4.65
CA ARG A 293 -16.80 -12.52 -5.13
C ARG A 293 -18.10 -11.82 -5.48
N ASP A 294 -18.56 -10.90 -4.64
CA ASP A 294 -19.76 -10.10 -4.86
C ASP A 294 -19.62 -9.20 -6.10
N ALA A 295 -18.41 -8.71 -6.38
CA ALA A 295 -18.09 -7.98 -7.61
C ALA A 295 -18.04 -8.86 -8.87
N GLY A 296 -18.01 -10.19 -8.72
CA GLY A 296 -18.02 -11.14 -9.84
C GLY A 296 -16.69 -11.83 -10.12
N ALA A 297 -15.66 -11.63 -9.29
CA ALA A 297 -14.39 -12.31 -9.45
C ALA A 297 -14.55 -13.84 -9.33
N THR A 298 -13.75 -14.56 -10.12
CA THR A 298 -13.68 -16.03 -10.10
C THR A 298 -12.34 -16.53 -9.54
N VAL A 299 -11.35 -15.64 -9.51
CA VAL A 299 -10.01 -15.87 -8.97
C VAL A 299 -9.67 -14.77 -8.00
N PHE A 300 -9.00 -15.15 -6.92
CA PHE A 300 -8.44 -14.22 -5.94
C PHE A 300 -6.97 -14.53 -5.66
N LEU A 301 -6.10 -13.54 -5.86
CA LEU A 301 -4.69 -13.62 -5.45
C LEU A 301 -4.57 -13.37 -3.94
N VAL A 302 -4.01 -14.33 -3.22
CA VAL A 302 -3.90 -14.35 -1.76
C VAL A 302 -2.43 -14.33 -1.35
N PRO A 303 -1.96 -13.34 -0.56
CA PRO A 303 -0.64 -13.38 0.05
C PRO A 303 -0.43 -14.68 0.83
N ALA A 304 0.74 -15.30 0.70
CA ALA A 304 1.02 -16.61 1.27
C ALA A 304 0.73 -16.68 2.78
N ASP A 305 1.07 -15.62 3.50
CA ASP A 305 0.85 -15.49 4.95
C ASP A 305 -0.62 -15.38 5.35
N ASN A 306 -1.52 -15.02 4.42
CA ASN A 306 -2.96 -14.98 4.64
C ASN A 306 -3.68 -16.30 4.28
N CYS A 307 -3.00 -17.29 3.68
CA CYS A 307 -3.65 -18.50 3.18
C CYS A 307 -4.39 -19.29 4.26
N SER A 308 -3.88 -19.35 5.49
CA SER A 308 -4.50 -20.12 6.58
C SER A 308 -5.92 -19.62 6.90
N VAL A 309 -6.11 -18.31 6.94
CA VAL A 309 -7.41 -17.64 7.14
C VAL A 309 -8.24 -17.70 5.86
N ALA A 310 -7.62 -17.50 4.70
CA ALA A 310 -8.30 -17.49 3.41
C ALA A 310 -9.03 -18.81 3.13
N LYS A 311 -8.37 -19.97 3.34
CA LYS A 311 -8.98 -21.30 3.15
C LYS A 311 -10.25 -21.52 3.97
N GLN A 312 -10.28 -20.98 5.19
CA GLN A 312 -11.39 -21.19 6.13
C GLN A 312 -12.59 -20.29 5.82
N THR A 313 -12.36 -19.19 5.11
CA THR A 313 -13.36 -18.11 4.93
C THR A 313 -13.69 -17.85 3.46
N ALA A 314 -13.10 -18.62 2.54
CA ALA A 314 -13.26 -18.49 1.10
C ALA A 314 -14.74 -18.59 0.68
N PRO A 315 -15.27 -17.60 -0.07
CA PRO A 315 -16.58 -17.71 -0.69
C PRO A 315 -16.64 -18.85 -1.71
N GLN A 316 -17.80 -19.49 -1.84
CA GLN A 316 -18.01 -20.52 -2.86
C GLN A 316 -17.82 -19.96 -4.28
N GLY A 317 -17.10 -20.73 -5.11
CA GLY A 317 -16.82 -20.35 -6.50
C GLY A 317 -15.69 -19.32 -6.68
N LEU A 318 -14.91 -19.04 -5.63
CA LEU A 318 -13.70 -18.23 -5.71
C LEU A 318 -12.46 -19.12 -5.64
N SER A 319 -11.68 -19.19 -6.72
CA SER A 319 -10.41 -19.93 -6.75
C SER A 319 -9.30 -19.10 -6.13
N LEU A 320 -8.52 -19.66 -5.21
CA LEU A 320 -7.48 -18.92 -4.50
C LEU A 320 -6.10 -19.26 -5.08
N ILE A 321 -5.38 -18.25 -5.55
CA ILE A 321 -4.00 -18.41 -6.00
C ILE A 321 -3.09 -17.83 -4.92
N LYS A 322 -2.26 -18.67 -4.32
CA LYS A 322 -1.26 -18.28 -3.34
C LYS A 322 -0.11 -17.54 -4.04
N VAL A 323 0.27 -16.38 -3.50
CA VAL A 323 1.37 -15.56 -4.02
C VAL A 323 2.28 -15.09 -2.89
N ASP A 324 3.59 -15.11 -3.12
CA ASP A 324 4.63 -14.58 -2.21
C ASP A 324 5.43 -13.44 -2.84
N SER A 325 5.26 -13.23 -4.14
CA SER A 325 5.97 -12.24 -4.94
C SER A 325 5.18 -11.87 -6.20
N LEU A 326 5.48 -10.72 -6.80
CA LEU A 326 4.94 -10.30 -8.10
C LEU A 326 5.20 -11.34 -9.18
N SER A 327 6.39 -11.94 -9.18
CA SER A 327 6.75 -13.02 -10.11
C SER A 327 5.87 -14.24 -9.92
N SER A 328 5.61 -14.66 -8.67
CA SER A 328 4.70 -15.78 -8.38
C SER A 328 3.26 -15.48 -8.79
N ALA A 329 2.81 -14.22 -8.66
CA ALA A 329 1.47 -13.80 -9.06
C ALA A 329 1.30 -13.90 -10.59
N ILE A 330 2.25 -13.36 -11.35
CA ILE A 330 2.23 -13.41 -12.82
C ILE A 330 2.31 -14.86 -13.30
N ALA A 331 3.20 -15.67 -12.72
CA ALA A 331 3.31 -17.10 -13.06
C ALA A 331 2.00 -17.85 -12.74
N GLY A 332 1.41 -17.63 -11.56
CA GLY A 332 0.15 -18.24 -11.16
C GLY A 332 -1.02 -17.84 -12.05
N LEU A 333 -1.08 -16.59 -12.51
CA LEU A 333 -2.06 -16.15 -13.51
C LEU A 333 -1.83 -16.82 -14.86
N GLY A 334 -0.59 -16.92 -15.33
CA GLY A 334 -0.24 -17.64 -16.56
C GLY A 334 -0.62 -19.13 -16.50
N ASP A 335 -0.38 -19.78 -15.37
CA ASP A 335 -0.80 -21.17 -15.16
C ASP A 335 -2.33 -21.30 -15.15
N TYR A 336 -3.02 -20.38 -14.48
CA TYR A 336 -4.50 -20.36 -14.45
C TYR A 336 -5.11 -20.19 -15.84
N THR A 337 -4.60 -19.25 -16.64
CA THR A 337 -5.13 -18.96 -17.98
C THR A 337 -4.85 -20.09 -18.96
N THR A 338 -3.76 -20.83 -18.78
CA THR A 338 -3.38 -22.00 -19.60
C THR A 338 -3.93 -23.33 -19.07
N GLY A 339 -4.68 -23.32 -17.96
CA GLY A 339 -5.29 -24.52 -17.37
C GLY A 339 -4.30 -25.44 -16.67
N LYS A 340 -3.11 -24.95 -16.33
CA LYS A 340 -2.11 -25.66 -15.53
C LYS A 340 -2.47 -25.60 -14.03
N PRO A 341 -1.93 -26.52 -13.21
CA PRO A 341 -2.07 -26.44 -11.77
C PRO A 341 -1.46 -25.12 -11.25
N VAL A 342 -2.23 -24.39 -10.45
CA VAL A 342 -1.76 -23.14 -9.82
C VAL A 342 -1.39 -23.40 -8.35
N PRO A 343 -0.49 -22.61 -7.76
CA PRO A 343 -0.24 -22.64 -6.32
C PRO A 343 -1.53 -22.27 -5.59
N GLN A 344 -2.13 -23.21 -4.88
CA GLN A 344 -3.32 -22.96 -4.08
C GLN A 344 -2.92 -22.56 -2.66
N CYS A 345 -3.80 -21.82 -2.00
CA CYS A 345 -4.03 -22.07 -0.60
C CYS A 345 -4.69 -23.46 -0.54
#